data_AF-A0A8H5MRS1-F1
#
_entry.id   AF-A0A8H5MRS1-F1
#
_cell.length_a   1.000
_cell.length_b   1.000
_cell.length_c   1.000
_cell.angle_alpha   90.00
_cell.angle_beta   90.00
_cell.angle_gamma   90.00
#
_symmetry.space_group_name_H-M   'P 1'
#
loop_
_entity.id
_entity.type
_entity.pdbx_description
1 polymer ?
#
loop_
_entity_poly.entity_id
_entity_poly.type
_entity_poly.pdbx_seq_one_letter_code
_entity_poly.pdbx_strand_id
1 'polypeptide(L)'
;MLAALFENPTLWSRLWVMQELSLAPRVTLVCGRAELEWSSLAFFFEDEPYIGAFHTDYPTHSASYYKSFSKVFLPAKRIEDQRRISNGDGKRTSSLLDVLTRFRAMESTDPRDKIYGLLGLVTPDPGIEVDYTQSLVEVYKKATLSLINQSRNLDIICQNPFELWGGPKALRPSGAGALPSWVAEFDAKSEACVPVLFAQRDIFAAGAERCETPCRVLGPEQDILALRGVKLGTVGPILQKRVLVTQRPDEHDVSEDHLRSGTWNALIRGQDREAGHLMKMYLGEEAVRNPGSRLYEPKLGGDSIHRPRDLNDRFSTAKSHNEHSQSRETAFCAFLRTILRDCTHPPRIRRLRDSEIASLQVHNRDYDSQGFIEGLKNYKIRDNWRLSRSAFSHDLETEDEMQLSYVGYAPYNRDLIFTMTDNGVFLLVRPHAQQGDVVVVVDGAKVPMILRKAELNPHEEFGTNVFRIVCSAYAHGFMDGEAEVRADEERLLKQDIFIV
;
A
#
# COMPACT_ATOMS: atom_id res chain seq x y z
N MET A 1 7.13 34.27 -11.07
CA MET A 1 8.44 34.46 -10.40
C MET A 1 8.65 33.43 -9.30
N LEU A 2 7.79 33.32 -8.29
CA LEU A 2 7.95 32.32 -7.21
C LEU A 2 7.87 30.86 -7.70
N ALA A 3 6.90 30.52 -8.55
CA ALA A 3 6.83 29.19 -9.15
C ALA A 3 8.12 28.81 -9.90
N ALA A 4 8.72 29.76 -10.63
CA ALA A 4 9.98 29.55 -11.34
C ALA A 4 11.18 29.27 -10.40
N LEU A 5 11.13 29.67 -9.13
CA LEU A 5 12.16 29.35 -8.14
C LEU A 5 12.09 27.88 -7.69
N PHE A 6 10.90 27.27 -7.71
CA PHE A 6 10.66 25.93 -7.20
C PHE A 6 10.46 24.87 -8.29
N GLU A 7 10.00 25.28 -9.48
CA GLU A 7 9.71 24.36 -10.60
C GLU A 7 10.89 24.19 -11.55
N ASN A 8 11.73 25.22 -11.73
CA ASN A 8 12.77 25.22 -12.76
C ASN A 8 14.15 24.73 -12.31
N PRO A 9 14.64 25.04 -11.09
CA PRO A 9 15.98 24.62 -10.71
C PRO A 9 16.07 23.11 -10.51
N THR A 10 17.08 22.50 -11.13
CA THR A 10 17.44 21.09 -10.90
C THR A 10 17.86 20.81 -9.45
N LEU A 11 18.14 21.85 -8.67
CA LEU A 11 18.41 21.76 -7.23
C LEU A 11 17.39 20.90 -6.49
N TRP A 12 16.09 21.09 -6.79
CA TRP A 12 15.00 20.42 -6.08
C TRP A 12 14.84 18.95 -6.46
N SER A 13 15.46 18.48 -7.54
CA SER A 13 15.48 17.06 -7.89
C SER A 13 16.68 16.34 -7.32
N ARG A 14 17.74 17.01 -6.86
CA ARG A 14 18.99 16.35 -6.44
C ARG A 14 18.91 15.81 -5.01
N LEU A 15 19.12 14.52 -4.84
CA LEU A 15 19.03 13.85 -3.54
C LEU A 15 20.02 14.38 -2.51
N TRP A 16 21.29 14.58 -2.88
CA TRP A 16 22.34 15.06 -1.97
C TRP A 16 22.01 16.42 -1.34
N VAL A 17 21.28 17.26 -2.07
CA VAL A 17 20.90 18.60 -1.62
C VAL A 17 19.89 18.54 -0.47
N MET A 18 19.14 17.44 -0.33
CA MET A 18 18.18 17.29 0.77
C MET A 18 18.89 17.31 2.12
N GLN A 19 20.05 16.67 2.24
CA GLN A 19 20.88 16.76 3.45
C GLN A 19 21.35 18.20 3.70
N GLU A 20 21.92 18.84 2.68
CA GLU A 20 22.45 20.21 2.75
C GLU A 20 21.37 21.20 3.21
N LEU A 21 20.18 21.13 2.61
CA LEU A 21 19.07 22.02 2.94
C LEU A 21 18.39 21.66 4.26
N SER A 22 18.35 20.39 4.65
CA SER A 22 17.69 19.98 5.90
C SER A 22 18.54 20.19 7.14
N LEU A 23 19.87 20.13 7.04
CA LEU A 23 20.78 20.27 8.18
C LEU A 23 21.41 21.66 8.30
N ALA A 24 21.33 22.50 7.26
CA ALA A 24 21.90 23.84 7.31
C ALA A 24 21.28 24.71 8.43
N PRO A 25 22.09 25.38 9.27
CA PRO A 25 21.57 26.30 10.29
C PRO A 25 20.75 27.46 9.70
N ARG A 26 21.13 27.93 8.52
CA ARG A 26 20.46 29.00 7.76
C ARG A 26 20.44 28.66 6.28
N VAL A 27 19.32 28.96 5.61
CA VAL A 27 19.15 28.76 4.17
C VAL A 27 18.57 30.04 3.57
N THR A 28 19.17 30.51 2.49
CA THR A 28 18.68 31.64 1.68
C THR A 28 18.63 31.18 0.23
N LEU A 29 17.45 31.25 -0.39
CA LEU A 29 17.27 30.94 -1.80
C LEU A 29 17.58 32.20 -2.62
N VAL A 30 18.49 32.07 -3.59
CA VAL A 30 18.93 33.19 -4.43
C VAL A 30 18.60 32.88 -5.89
N CYS A 31 17.89 33.80 -6.57
CA CYS A 31 17.55 33.69 -7.98
C CYS A 31 17.73 35.03 -8.69
N GLY A 32 18.83 35.17 -9.45
CA GLY A 32 19.20 36.43 -10.07
C GLY A 32 19.54 37.48 -9.00
N ARG A 33 18.72 38.53 -8.90
CA ARG A 33 18.85 39.58 -7.85
C ARG A 33 17.84 39.43 -6.71
N ALA A 34 17.00 38.39 -6.76
CA ALA A 34 16.02 38.13 -5.73
C ALA A 34 16.60 37.17 -4.69
N GLU A 35 16.31 37.45 -3.42
CA GLU A 35 16.65 36.60 -2.28
C GLU A 35 15.38 36.28 -1.49
N LEU A 36 15.31 35.05 -0.98
CA LEU A 36 14.23 34.59 -0.11
C LEU A 36 14.83 33.80 1.05
N GLU A 37 14.78 34.35 2.26
CA GLU A 37 15.18 33.61 3.45
C GLU A 37 14.22 32.46 3.73
N TRP A 38 14.76 31.30 4.10
CA TRP A 38 13.96 30.12 4.39
C TRP A 38 13.01 30.33 5.57
N SER A 39 13.35 31.22 6.52
CA SER A 39 12.47 31.64 7.62
C SER A 39 11.09 32.12 7.14
N SER A 40 11.03 32.77 5.98
CA SER A 40 9.77 33.22 5.37
C SER A 40 8.91 32.04 4.91
N LEU A 41 9.53 30.99 4.37
CA LEU A 41 8.85 29.74 4.00
C LEU A 41 8.46 28.94 5.25
N ALA A 42 9.35 28.86 6.24
CA ALA A 42 9.10 28.16 7.49
C ALA A 42 7.90 28.75 8.24
N PHE A 43 7.83 30.09 8.33
CA PHE A 43 6.67 30.82 8.88
C PHE A 43 5.40 30.53 8.07
N PHE A 44 5.49 30.57 6.74
CA PHE A 44 4.37 30.21 5.87
C PHE A 44 3.89 28.76 6.09
N PHE A 45 4.78 27.84 6.46
CA PHE A 45 4.48 26.45 6.77
C PHE A 45 4.19 26.17 8.26
N GLU A 46 4.27 27.18 9.15
CA GLU A 46 4.16 27.02 10.61
C GLU A 46 2.76 26.56 11.04
N ASP A 47 1.74 27.05 10.35
CA ASP A 47 0.34 26.72 10.62
C ASP A 47 -0.16 25.43 9.93
N GLU A 48 0.72 24.71 9.21
CA GLU A 48 0.39 23.48 8.50
C GLU A 48 1.01 22.28 9.25
N PRO A 49 0.21 21.33 9.77
CA PRO A 49 0.77 20.16 10.43
C PRO A 49 1.62 19.32 9.47
N TYR A 50 2.52 18.55 10.08
CA TYR A 50 3.49 17.68 9.42
C TYR A 50 2.83 16.83 8.34
N ILE A 51 3.35 16.89 7.11
CA ILE A 51 2.92 15.97 6.06
C ILE A 51 3.68 14.67 6.27
N GLY A 52 2.96 13.60 6.62
CA GLY A 52 3.56 12.27 6.64
C GLY A 52 4.17 11.96 5.28
N ALA A 53 5.44 11.55 5.26
CA ALA A 53 6.23 11.32 4.05
C ALA A 53 5.49 10.50 2.98
N PHE A 54 4.66 9.55 3.43
CA PHE A 54 3.86 8.63 2.61
C PHE A 54 2.66 9.24 1.87
N HIS A 55 2.21 10.46 2.24
CA HIS A 55 1.07 11.14 1.62
C HIS A 55 1.48 12.11 0.51
N THR A 56 2.78 12.20 0.22
CA THR A 56 3.35 13.29 -0.57
C THR A 56 3.33 13.07 -2.09
N ASP A 57 3.26 11.83 -2.58
CA ASP A 57 3.49 11.51 -4.01
C ASP A 57 2.24 11.06 -4.78
N TYR A 58 1.03 11.17 -4.21
CA TYR A 58 -0.18 10.61 -4.80
C TYR A 58 -0.85 11.54 -5.86
N PRO A 59 -0.97 11.13 -7.15
CA PRO A 59 -1.58 11.95 -8.20
C PRO A 59 -3.07 12.25 -7.98
N THR A 60 -3.81 11.36 -7.31
CA THR A 60 -5.26 11.52 -7.07
C THR A 60 -5.60 12.43 -5.89
N HIS A 61 -4.64 12.77 -5.02
CA HIS A 61 -4.90 13.71 -3.90
C HIS A 61 -4.53 15.14 -4.26
N SER A 62 -3.54 15.33 -5.15
CA SER A 62 -3.06 16.65 -5.56
C SER A 62 -3.80 17.23 -6.77
N ALA A 63 -4.16 16.41 -7.77
CA ALA A 63 -4.48 16.92 -9.10
C ALA A 63 -5.82 17.68 -9.20
N SER A 64 -6.81 17.44 -8.32
CA SER A 64 -8.13 18.10 -8.42
C SER A 64 -8.35 19.29 -7.47
N TYR A 65 -7.57 19.45 -6.40
CA TYR A 65 -7.81 20.51 -5.41
C TYR A 65 -6.57 21.40 -5.10
N TYR A 66 -5.34 20.90 -5.30
CA TYR A 66 -4.11 21.57 -4.83
C TYR A 66 -3.02 21.74 -5.90
N LYS A 67 -3.36 21.57 -7.18
CA LYS A 67 -2.41 21.41 -8.30
C LYS A 67 -1.27 22.44 -8.33
N SER A 68 -1.55 23.72 -8.02
CA SER A 68 -0.52 24.77 -8.03
C SER A 68 0.23 24.88 -6.71
N PHE A 69 -0.44 24.70 -5.56
CA PHE A 69 0.21 24.77 -4.24
C PHE A 69 1.14 23.58 -4.01
N SER A 70 0.66 22.36 -4.29
CA SER A 70 1.46 21.14 -4.13
C SER A 70 2.67 21.13 -5.07
N LYS A 71 2.54 21.58 -6.32
CA LYS A 71 3.67 21.60 -7.26
C LYS A 71 4.76 22.59 -6.85
N VAL A 72 4.37 23.77 -6.34
CA VAL A 72 5.32 24.83 -6.03
C VAL A 72 5.96 24.64 -4.64
N PHE A 73 5.19 24.26 -3.62
CA PHE A 73 5.67 24.31 -2.24
C PHE A 73 5.95 22.95 -1.59
N LEU A 74 5.49 21.84 -2.16
CA LEU A 74 5.68 20.52 -1.54
C LEU A 74 7.17 20.13 -1.39
N PRO A 75 8.07 20.38 -2.36
CA PRO A 75 9.50 20.12 -2.17
C PRO A 75 10.07 20.89 -0.97
N ALA A 76 9.75 22.19 -0.89
CA ALA A 76 10.21 23.04 0.21
C ALA A 76 9.62 22.61 1.56
N LYS A 77 8.33 22.23 1.59
CA LYS A 77 7.69 21.75 2.81
C LYS A 77 8.28 20.43 3.31
N ARG A 78 8.62 19.47 2.44
CA ARG A 78 9.29 18.20 2.83
C ARG A 78 10.61 18.47 3.54
N ILE A 79 11.39 19.42 3.00
CA ILE A 79 12.65 19.85 3.60
C ILE A 79 12.39 20.53 4.94
N GLU A 80 11.43 21.45 5.04
CA GLU A 80 11.08 22.11 6.30
C GLU A 80 10.61 21.13 7.37
N ASP A 81 9.75 20.18 7.01
CA ASP A 81 9.30 19.12 7.91
C ASP A 81 10.50 18.28 8.40
N GLN A 82 11.54 18.09 7.58
CA GLN A 82 12.79 17.40 8.00
C GLN A 82 13.66 18.30 8.88
N ARG A 83 13.76 19.60 8.57
CA ARG A 83 14.48 20.60 9.38
C ARG A 83 13.90 20.66 10.79
N ARG A 84 12.57 20.65 10.94
CA ARG A 84 11.89 20.68 12.24
C ARG A 84 12.18 19.44 13.08
N ILE A 85 12.27 18.26 12.46
CA ILE A 85 12.65 17.03 13.16
C ILE A 85 14.12 17.10 13.60
N SER A 86 15.00 17.52 12.69
CA SER A 86 16.45 17.54 12.93
C SER A 86 16.86 18.61 13.96
N ASN A 87 16.17 19.75 14.00
CA ASN A 87 16.43 20.86 14.93
C ASN A 87 15.54 20.83 16.19
N GLY A 88 14.66 19.84 16.32
CA GLY A 88 13.70 19.73 17.43
C GLY A 88 14.36 19.33 18.75
N ASP A 89 13.54 19.18 19.79
CA ASP A 89 13.96 18.76 21.14
C ASP A 89 14.33 17.26 21.26
N GLY A 90 14.53 16.58 20.12
CA GLY A 90 14.80 15.14 20.05
C GLY A 90 13.60 14.24 20.30
N LYS A 91 12.39 14.76 20.54
CA LYS A 91 11.19 13.94 20.75
C LYS A 91 10.63 13.32 19.46
N ARG A 92 10.91 13.93 18.31
CA ARG A 92 10.55 13.40 16.99
C ARG A 92 11.77 12.76 16.38
N THR A 93 11.67 11.48 16.05
CA THR A 93 12.68 10.74 15.29
C THR A 93 12.29 10.74 13.82
N SER A 94 13.27 10.56 12.94
CA SER A 94 13.02 10.33 11.51
C SER A 94 13.67 9.01 11.14
N SER A 95 12.88 7.94 11.15
CA SER A 95 13.39 6.61 10.83
C SER A 95 13.92 6.57 9.39
N LEU A 96 14.76 5.57 9.09
CA LEU A 96 15.30 5.40 7.73
C LEU A 96 14.15 5.29 6.70
N LEU A 97 13.07 4.59 7.05
CA LEU A 97 11.89 4.46 6.20
C LEU A 97 11.20 5.81 5.93
N ASP A 98 11.07 6.67 6.96
CA ASP A 98 10.47 8.00 6.82
C ASP A 98 11.28 8.89 5.87
N VAL A 99 12.61 8.87 6.01
CA VAL A 99 13.52 9.67 5.18
C VAL A 99 13.51 9.17 3.73
N LEU A 100 13.65 7.86 3.52
CA LEU A 100 13.61 7.24 2.19
C LEU A 100 12.31 7.55 1.47
N THR A 101 11.19 7.51 2.18
CA THR A 101 9.88 7.83 1.60
C THR A 101 9.79 9.31 1.25
N ARG A 102 10.21 10.21 2.16
CA ARG A 102 10.07 11.66 1.98
C ARG A 102 10.84 12.17 0.76
N PHE A 103 12.02 11.61 0.54
CA PHE A 103 12.93 12.01 -0.53
C PHE A 103 13.01 10.99 -1.68
N ARG A 104 12.05 10.06 -1.76
CA ARG A 104 11.97 9.02 -2.80
C ARG A 104 12.13 9.58 -4.21
N ALA A 105 11.38 10.64 -4.51
CA ALA A 105 11.33 11.27 -5.83
C ALA A 105 12.64 11.99 -6.23
N MET A 106 13.59 12.13 -5.31
CA MET A 106 14.85 12.84 -5.57
C MET A 106 15.83 11.94 -6.31
N GLU A 107 16.50 12.47 -7.32
CA GLU A 107 17.42 11.79 -8.23
C GLU A 107 18.84 11.74 -7.68
N SER A 108 19.55 10.65 -7.99
CA SER A 108 20.98 10.47 -7.73
C SER A 108 21.66 9.88 -8.96
N THR A 109 22.94 10.21 -9.16
CA THR A 109 23.76 9.62 -10.24
C THR A 109 24.19 8.20 -9.89
N ASP A 110 24.65 7.99 -8.66
CA ASP A 110 24.88 6.66 -8.12
C ASP A 110 23.60 6.16 -7.43
N PRO A 111 23.04 5.01 -7.81
CA PRO A 111 21.83 4.47 -7.16
C PRO A 111 22.04 4.11 -5.69
N ARG A 112 23.28 3.91 -5.21
CA ARG A 112 23.59 3.66 -3.79
C ARG A 112 23.33 4.90 -2.93
N ASP A 113 23.39 6.10 -3.52
CA ASP A 113 23.13 7.36 -2.81
C ASP A 113 21.67 7.48 -2.38
N LYS A 114 20.76 6.70 -2.96
CA LYS A 114 19.39 6.56 -2.42
C LYS A 114 19.37 6.12 -0.96
N ILE A 115 20.41 5.43 -0.52
CA ILE A 115 20.65 5.09 0.89
C ILE A 115 21.68 6.05 1.48
N TYR A 116 22.91 6.06 0.94
CA TYR A 116 24.04 6.76 1.56
C TYR A 116 23.85 8.29 1.65
N GLY A 117 23.30 8.91 0.61
CA GLY A 117 23.03 10.34 0.55
C GLY A 117 21.90 10.81 1.46
N LEU A 118 21.26 9.91 2.22
CA LEU A 118 20.19 10.22 3.16
C LEU A 118 20.50 9.85 4.61
N LEU A 119 21.56 9.06 4.90
CA LEU A 119 21.88 8.57 6.25
C LEU A 119 22.04 9.69 7.29
N GLY A 120 22.58 10.85 6.92
CA GLY A 120 22.72 12.00 7.83
C GLY A 120 21.40 12.64 8.29
N LEU A 121 20.26 12.26 7.70
CA LEU A 121 18.92 12.72 8.10
C LEU A 121 18.18 11.74 9.00
N VAL A 122 18.77 10.55 9.23
CA VAL A 122 18.13 9.43 9.90
C VAL A 122 18.45 9.44 11.39
N THR A 123 17.41 9.29 12.21
CA THR A 123 17.53 9.13 13.66
C THR A 123 16.51 8.10 14.15
N PRO A 124 16.92 7.07 14.92
CA PRO A 124 18.30 6.74 15.35
C PRO A 124 19.18 6.25 14.19
N ASP A 125 20.50 6.18 14.42
CA ASP A 125 21.47 5.68 13.44
C ASP A 125 21.09 4.26 12.97
N PRO A 126 20.91 4.04 11.65
CA PRO A 126 20.56 2.73 11.14
C PRO A 126 21.71 1.73 11.15
N GLY A 127 22.95 2.10 11.50
CA GLY A 127 24.10 1.19 11.52
C GLY A 127 24.58 0.77 10.14
N ILE A 128 24.30 1.59 9.11
CA ILE A 128 24.72 1.36 7.73
C ILE A 128 25.97 2.21 7.46
N GLU A 129 27.11 1.56 7.24
CA GLU A 129 28.36 2.24 6.88
C GLU A 129 28.41 2.53 5.37
N VAL A 130 28.96 3.70 5.02
CA VAL A 130 29.14 4.13 3.63
C VAL A 130 30.38 3.46 3.05
N ASP A 131 30.17 2.60 2.05
CA ASP A 131 31.24 1.85 1.39
C ASP A 131 30.92 1.65 -0.09
N TYR A 132 31.45 2.53 -0.94
CA TYR A 132 31.26 2.47 -2.39
C TYR A 132 32.06 1.33 -3.07
N THR A 133 32.81 0.52 -2.33
CA THR A 133 33.42 -0.71 -2.87
C THR A 133 32.40 -1.84 -2.95
N GLN A 134 31.29 -1.76 -2.21
CA GLN A 134 30.20 -2.75 -2.25
C GLN A 134 29.35 -2.60 -3.50
N SER A 135 28.85 -3.75 -3.99
CA SER A 135 27.90 -3.79 -5.10
C SER A 135 26.56 -3.18 -4.69
N LEU A 136 25.80 -2.68 -5.67
CA LEU A 136 24.46 -2.13 -5.44
C LEU A 136 23.54 -3.14 -4.72
N VAL A 137 23.58 -4.41 -5.13
CA VAL A 137 22.78 -5.50 -4.57
C VAL A 137 23.04 -5.67 -3.08
N GLU A 138 24.32 -5.68 -2.68
CA GLU A 138 24.69 -5.85 -1.27
C GLU A 138 24.27 -4.65 -0.41
N VAL A 139 24.42 -3.43 -0.93
CA VAL A 139 23.95 -2.22 -0.23
C VAL A 139 22.44 -2.26 -0.02
N TYR A 140 21.67 -2.64 -1.04
CA TYR A 140 20.21 -2.69 -0.96
C TYR A 140 19.70 -3.81 -0.06
N LYS A 141 20.35 -4.98 -0.07
CA LYS A 141 20.07 -6.08 0.87
C LYS A 141 20.31 -5.65 2.31
N LYS A 142 21.48 -5.07 2.60
CA LYS A 142 21.82 -4.56 3.94
C LYS A 142 20.83 -3.52 4.42
N ALA A 143 20.48 -2.55 3.57
CA ALA A 143 19.51 -1.51 3.91
C ALA A 143 18.11 -2.10 4.19
N THR A 144 17.65 -3.04 3.35
CA THR A 144 16.34 -3.68 3.52
C THR A 144 16.28 -4.51 4.81
N LEU A 145 17.31 -5.33 5.08
CA LEU A 145 17.41 -6.11 6.33
C LEU A 145 17.50 -5.21 7.56
N SER A 146 18.27 -4.13 7.47
CA SER A 146 18.38 -3.13 8.54
C SER A 146 17.02 -2.54 8.90
N LEU A 147 16.23 -2.16 7.87
CA LEU A 147 14.87 -1.64 8.05
C LEU A 147 13.97 -2.66 8.75
N ILE A 148 13.93 -3.90 8.26
CA ILE A 148 13.10 -4.96 8.83
C ILE A 148 13.50 -5.28 10.27
N ASN A 149 14.80 -5.42 10.54
CA ASN A 149 15.30 -5.81 11.86
C ASN A 149 15.06 -4.73 12.91
N GLN A 150 15.14 -3.45 12.53
CA GLN A 150 14.90 -2.33 13.43
C GLN A 150 13.42 -2.10 13.69
N SER A 151 12.57 -2.16 12.65
CA SER A 151 11.13 -2.00 12.79
C SER A 151 10.43 -3.24 13.35
N ARG A 152 11.09 -4.41 13.27
CA ARG A 152 10.54 -5.74 13.55
C ARG A 152 9.29 -6.05 12.71
N ASN A 153 9.16 -5.43 11.55
CA ASN A 153 8.02 -5.60 10.68
C ASN A 153 8.47 -5.62 9.21
N LEU A 154 7.53 -5.97 8.33
CA LEU A 154 7.79 -6.08 6.89
C LEU A 154 7.25 -4.87 6.13
N ASP A 155 7.12 -3.71 6.77
CA ASP A 155 6.56 -2.51 6.15
C ASP A 155 7.30 -2.15 4.86
N ILE A 156 8.64 -2.19 4.85
CA ILE A 156 9.41 -1.91 3.65
C ILE A 156 9.07 -2.86 2.48
N ILE A 157 8.72 -4.12 2.77
CA ILE A 157 8.34 -5.13 1.77
C ILE A 157 6.87 -4.96 1.36
N CYS A 158 5.95 -4.81 2.32
CA CYS A 158 4.52 -4.61 2.07
C CYS A 158 4.27 -3.34 1.26
N GLN A 159 5.05 -2.30 1.59
CA GLN A 159 4.95 -1.03 0.95
C GLN A 159 5.73 -1.02 -0.34
N ASN A 160 6.77 -1.85 -0.51
CA ASN A 160 7.75 -1.89 -1.61
C ASN A 160 7.20 -1.21 -2.88
N PRO A 161 7.22 0.14 -2.96
CA PRO A 161 6.20 0.83 -3.74
C PRO A 161 6.60 0.94 -5.21
N PHE A 162 7.52 0.09 -5.63
CA PHE A 162 8.21 0.13 -6.90
C PHE A 162 7.69 -0.91 -7.88
N GLU A 163 6.50 -1.47 -7.63
CA GLU A 163 5.86 -2.30 -8.64
C GLU A 163 5.70 -1.43 -9.89
N LEU A 164 6.60 -1.66 -10.86
CA LEU A 164 6.56 -1.00 -12.15
C LEU A 164 5.19 -1.27 -12.76
N TRP A 165 4.76 -0.43 -13.68
CA TRP A 165 3.73 -0.83 -14.64
C TRP A 165 4.28 -2.06 -15.41
N GLY A 166 4.04 -3.27 -14.89
CA GLY A 166 4.70 -4.53 -15.27
C GLY A 166 5.10 -5.48 -14.12
N GLY A 167 5.06 -5.02 -12.87
CA GLY A 167 5.37 -5.80 -11.67
C GLY A 167 6.79 -5.52 -11.15
N PRO A 168 7.18 -6.07 -9.99
CA PRO A 168 8.56 -5.97 -9.49
C PRO A 168 9.59 -6.41 -10.53
N LYS A 169 10.76 -5.75 -10.60
CA LYS A 169 11.83 -6.16 -11.53
C LYS A 169 12.27 -7.61 -11.28
N ALA A 170 12.15 -8.06 -10.03
CA ALA A 170 12.44 -9.44 -9.62
C ALA A 170 11.57 -10.50 -10.31
N LEU A 171 10.42 -10.14 -10.90
CA LEU A 171 9.61 -11.05 -11.70
C LEU A 171 10.08 -11.19 -13.15
N ARG A 172 11.01 -10.34 -13.61
CA ARG A 172 11.56 -10.40 -14.97
C ARG A 172 12.60 -11.51 -15.08
N PRO A 173 12.81 -12.09 -16.27
CA PRO A 173 13.86 -13.10 -16.49
C PRO A 173 15.22 -12.59 -15.99
N SER A 174 15.86 -13.36 -15.11
CA SER A 174 17.06 -12.93 -14.38
C SER A 174 18.29 -12.82 -15.30
N GLY A 175 19.00 -11.70 -15.21
CA GLY A 175 20.40 -11.56 -15.64
C GLY A 175 21.33 -11.50 -14.42
N ALA A 176 22.64 -11.58 -14.63
CA ALA A 176 23.63 -11.40 -13.56
C ALA A 176 23.41 -10.04 -12.85
N GLY A 177 23.30 -10.05 -11.52
CA GLY A 177 23.08 -8.84 -10.71
C GLY A 177 21.61 -8.45 -10.45
N ALA A 178 20.66 -9.38 -10.64
CA ALA A 178 19.27 -9.15 -10.26
C ALA A 178 19.10 -9.09 -8.73
N LEU A 179 18.20 -8.22 -8.27
CA LEU A 179 17.84 -8.14 -6.84
C LEU A 179 16.88 -9.28 -6.46
N PRO A 180 17.08 -9.90 -5.28
CA PRO A 180 16.07 -10.77 -4.68
C PRO A 180 14.72 -10.04 -4.51
N SER A 181 13.59 -10.74 -4.63
CA SER A 181 12.27 -10.08 -4.65
C SER A 181 11.85 -9.45 -3.31
N TRP A 182 12.49 -9.86 -2.21
CA TRP A 182 12.31 -9.27 -0.88
C TRP A 182 13.12 -7.99 -0.68
N VAL A 183 14.07 -7.68 -1.57
CA VAL A 183 14.89 -6.47 -1.50
C VAL A 183 14.14 -5.29 -2.12
N ALA A 184 14.09 -4.16 -1.40
CA ALA A 184 13.41 -2.98 -1.90
C ALA A 184 14.21 -2.29 -3.02
N GLU A 185 13.50 -1.81 -4.05
CA GLU A 185 14.11 -1.13 -5.20
C GLU A 185 14.25 0.39 -4.96
N PHE A 186 15.17 0.82 -4.08
CA PHE A 186 15.25 2.21 -3.61
C PHE A 186 15.42 3.29 -4.70
N ASP A 187 15.88 2.93 -5.90
CA ASP A 187 16.08 3.84 -7.03
C ASP A 187 14.88 3.99 -7.97
N ALA A 188 13.78 3.25 -7.77
CA ALA A 188 12.69 3.30 -8.73
C ALA A 188 11.95 4.66 -8.70
N LYS A 189 11.69 5.16 -9.92
CA LYS A 189 11.16 6.50 -10.18
C LYS A 189 9.68 6.59 -9.84
N SER A 190 9.23 7.74 -9.33
CA SER A 190 7.85 7.95 -8.88
C SER A 190 6.78 7.62 -9.93
N GLU A 191 7.05 7.83 -11.23
CA GLU A 191 6.11 7.50 -12.32
C GLU A 191 5.96 6.00 -12.54
N ALA A 192 6.93 5.23 -12.06
CA ALA A 192 6.98 3.79 -12.13
C ALA A 192 6.57 3.15 -10.78
N CYS A 193 6.12 3.95 -9.83
CA CYS A 193 5.65 3.51 -8.53
C CYS A 193 4.14 3.47 -8.54
N VAL A 194 3.57 2.32 -8.24
CA VAL A 194 2.14 2.24 -7.96
C VAL A 194 1.83 2.90 -6.62
N PRO A 195 0.62 3.43 -6.45
CA PRO A 195 0.25 3.99 -5.17
C PRO A 195 0.20 2.89 -4.10
N VAL A 196 0.75 3.17 -2.92
CA VAL A 196 0.91 2.17 -1.85
C VAL A 196 -0.46 1.66 -1.40
N LEU A 197 -0.64 0.33 -1.39
CA LEU A 197 -1.75 -0.32 -0.69
C LEU A 197 -1.64 0.10 0.77
N PHE A 198 -2.69 0.74 1.31
CA PHE A 198 -2.83 1.55 2.54
C PHE A 198 -2.26 1.00 3.89
N ALA A 199 -1.16 0.27 3.86
CA ALA A 199 -0.44 -0.39 4.95
C ALA A 199 0.32 0.56 5.88
N GLN A 200 0.21 1.88 5.69
CA GLN A 200 1.21 2.84 6.17
C GLN A 200 0.95 3.44 7.56
N ARG A 201 -0.18 3.13 8.20
CA ARG A 201 -0.60 3.80 9.46
C ARG A 201 -1.46 2.90 10.35
N ASP A 202 -1.09 1.63 10.49
CA ASP A 202 -1.83 0.66 11.30
C ASP A 202 -3.32 0.52 10.93
N ILE A 203 -3.67 0.88 9.68
CA ILE A 203 -5.01 0.64 9.13
C ILE A 203 -5.27 -0.86 9.07
N PHE A 204 -4.23 -1.63 8.72
CA PHE A 204 -4.27 -3.08 8.65
C PHE A 204 -3.12 -3.67 9.45
N ALA A 205 -3.37 -4.85 10.02
CA ALA A 205 -2.41 -5.67 10.73
C ALA A 205 -2.69 -7.14 10.42
N ALA A 206 -2.56 -7.53 9.15
CA ALA A 206 -2.96 -8.86 8.68
C ALA A 206 -2.18 -9.99 9.38
N GLY A 207 -0.86 -9.90 9.43
CA GLY A 207 0.00 -10.83 10.16
C GLY A 207 0.21 -10.43 11.61
N ALA A 208 0.98 -11.24 12.35
CA ALA A 208 1.42 -10.87 13.69
C ALA A 208 2.11 -9.50 13.68
N GLU A 209 1.97 -8.71 14.75
CA GLU A 209 2.54 -7.35 14.84
C GLU A 209 4.04 -7.32 14.51
N ARG A 210 4.75 -8.39 14.86
CA ARG A 210 6.20 -8.49 14.74
C ARG A 210 6.61 -9.75 14.00
N CYS A 211 7.66 -9.63 13.19
CA CYS A 211 8.37 -10.75 12.61
C CYS A 211 9.57 -11.16 13.49
N GLU A 212 10.06 -12.38 13.28
CA GLU A 212 11.28 -12.87 13.93
C GLU A 212 12.50 -12.05 13.44
N THR A 213 13.26 -11.50 14.40
CA THR A 213 14.44 -10.68 14.13
C THR A 213 15.62 -11.10 15.02
N PRO A 214 16.87 -11.09 14.51
CA PRO A 214 17.24 -10.74 13.14
C PRO A 214 16.72 -11.77 12.12
N CYS A 215 16.20 -11.31 10.99
CA CYS A 215 15.65 -12.22 9.98
C CYS A 215 16.72 -13.18 9.46
N ARG A 216 16.34 -14.45 9.30
CA ARG A 216 17.24 -15.48 8.79
C ARG A 216 17.33 -15.37 7.27
N VAL A 217 18.57 -15.27 6.77
CA VAL A 217 18.87 -15.25 5.33
C VAL A 217 19.72 -16.48 4.99
N LEU A 218 19.36 -17.16 3.91
CA LEU A 218 19.92 -18.45 3.48
C LEU A 218 20.53 -18.33 2.09
N GLY A 219 21.28 -19.36 1.70
CA GLY A 219 21.99 -19.43 0.42
C GLY A 219 23.42 -18.88 0.51
N PRO A 220 24.31 -19.27 -0.42
CA PRO A 220 25.70 -18.78 -0.46
C PRO A 220 25.76 -17.27 -0.69
N GLU A 221 24.81 -16.72 -1.46
CA GLU A 221 24.70 -15.30 -1.74
C GLU A 221 23.77 -14.58 -0.77
N GLN A 222 23.26 -15.25 0.29
CA GLN A 222 22.29 -14.67 1.23
C GLN A 222 21.10 -14.01 0.51
N ASP A 223 20.53 -14.72 -0.44
CA ASP A 223 19.51 -14.28 -1.37
C ASP A 223 18.12 -14.79 -0.99
N ILE A 224 18.01 -15.72 -0.03
CA ILE A 224 16.75 -16.28 0.42
C ILE A 224 16.38 -15.77 1.81
N LEU A 225 15.34 -14.97 1.93
CA LEU A 225 14.75 -14.53 3.20
C LEU A 225 13.77 -15.58 3.73
N ALA A 226 14.02 -16.09 4.94
CA ALA A 226 13.14 -17.05 5.61
C ALA A 226 12.22 -16.33 6.61
N LEU A 227 10.91 -16.47 6.42
CA LEU A 227 9.85 -15.87 7.23
C LEU A 227 8.86 -16.93 7.70
N ARG A 228 7.97 -16.58 8.62
CA ARG A 228 6.84 -17.42 9.05
C ARG A 228 5.53 -16.81 8.63
N GLY A 229 4.58 -17.64 8.21
CA GLY A 229 3.27 -17.17 7.77
C GLY A 229 2.25 -18.26 7.54
N VAL A 230 1.04 -17.84 7.24
CA VAL A 230 -0.15 -18.68 7.02
C VAL A 230 -0.57 -18.59 5.55
N LYS A 231 -0.67 -19.73 4.88
CA LYS A 231 -1.17 -19.80 3.50
C LYS A 231 -2.70 -19.80 3.50
N LEU A 232 -3.32 -18.83 2.83
CA LEU A 232 -4.78 -18.72 2.73
C LEU A 232 -5.37 -19.55 1.59
N GLY A 233 -4.62 -19.75 0.50
CA GLY A 233 -5.08 -20.43 -0.70
C GLY A 233 -4.21 -20.12 -1.92
N THR A 234 -4.71 -20.43 -3.10
CA THR A 234 -4.10 -19.98 -4.37
C THR A 234 -5.05 -19.08 -5.13
N VAL A 235 -4.52 -18.08 -5.84
CA VAL A 235 -5.30 -17.16 -6.67
C VAL A 235 -6.05 -17.97 -7.74
N GLY A 236 -7.37 -17.81 -7.78
CA GLY A 236 -8.25 -18.45 -8.75
C GLY A 236 -8.19 -17.79 -10.14
N PRO A 237 -9.14 -18.13 -11.04
CA PRO A 237 -9.21 -17.52 -12.35
C PRO A 237 -9.38 -15.99 -12.28
N ILE A 238 -8.61 -15.27 -13.09
CA ILE A 238 -8.74 -13.83 -13.27
C ILE A 238 -9.60 -13.60 -14.50
N LEU A 239 -10.84 -13.16 -14.28
CA LEU A 239 -11.84 -12.99 -15.33
C LEU A 239 -11.81 -11.58 -15.96
N GLN A 240 -11.26 -10.61 -15.24
CA GLN A 240 -11.08 -9.24 -15.73
C GLN A 240 -10.02 -9.18 -16.83
N LYS A 241 -10.28 -8.38 -17.88
CA LYS A 241 -9.26 -8.08 -18.88
C LYS A 241 -8.07 -7.38 -18.23
N ARG A 242 -6.88 -7.97 -18.38
CA ARG A 242 -5.63 -7.33 -17.99
C ARG A 242 -5.39 -6.14 -18.91
N VAL A 243 -5.42 -4.94 -18.33
CA VAL A 243 -4.77 -3.80 -18.98
C VAL A 243 -3.29 -3.95 -18.67
N LEU A 244 -2.60 -4.67 -19.53
CA LEU A 244 -1.14 -4.72 -19.51
C LEU A 244 -0.66 -3.32 -19.91
N VAL A 245 -0.28 -2.51 -18.92
CA VAL A 245 0.51 -1.31 -19.18
C VAL A 245 1.94 -1.78 -19.41
N THR A 246 2.16 -2.51 -20.50
CA THR A 246 3.45 -3.12 -20.83
C THR A 246 4.28 -2.25 -21.77
N GLN A 247 3.75 -1.14 -22.27
CA GLN A 247 4.51 -0.24 -23.15
C GLN A 247 4.24 1.21 -22.76
N ARG A 248 5.27 1.89 -22.25
CA ARG A 248 5.41 3.31 -22.56
C ARG A 248 5.50 3.39 -24.10
N PRO A 249 4.80 4.32 -24.78
CA PRO A 249 5.22 4.75 -26.10
C PRO A 249 6.70 5.15 -26.00
N ASP A 250 7.51 4.84 -27.03
CA ASP A 250 8.94 5.14 -27.07
C ASP A 250 9.27 6.52 -26.47
N GLU A 251 10.40 6.61 -25.75
CA GLU A 251 10.85 7.76 -24.94
C GLU A 251 10.95 9.10 -25.70
N HIS A 252 10.64 9.14 -26.99
CA HIS A 252 10.68 10.34 -27.83
C HIS A 252 9.33 11.00 -28.09
N ASP A 253 8.20 10.43 -27.67
CA ASP A 253 6.86 10.98 -27.99
C ASP A 253 5.95 11.32 -26.80
N VAL A 254 6.44 11.20 -25.57
CA VAL A 254 5.64 11.52 -24.37
C VAL A 254 5.77 13.00 -24.02
N SER A 255 5.01 13.85 -24.70
CA SER A 255 4.77 15.22 -24.20
C SER A 255 3.87 15.17 -22.96
N GLU A 256 4.01 16.15 -22.06
CA GLU A 256 3.20 16.29 -20.83
C GLU A 256 1.68 16.29 -21.10
N ASP A 257 1.27 16.54 -22.35
CA ASP A 257 -0.13 16.51 -22.79
C ASP A 257 -0.67 15.10 -23.06
N HIS A 258 0.17 14.10 -23.36
CA HIS A 258 -0.27 12.72 -23.57
C HIS A 258 -0.78 12.07 -22.27
N LEU A 259 -0.17 12.40 -21.13
CA LEU A 259 -0.63 12.02 -19.80
C LEU A 259 -1.92 12.76 -19.39
N ARG A 260 -2.20 13.92 -20.00
CA ARG A 260 -3.41 14.73 -19.76
C ARG A 260 -4.56 14.36 -20.70
N SER A 261 -4.27 13.81 -21.88
CA SER A 261 -5.27 13.48 -22.89
C SER A 261 -6.18 12.30 -22.47
N GLY A 262 -7.49 12.46 -22.67
CA GLY A 262 -8.54 11.58 -22.17
C GLY A 262 -8.59 10.14 -22.74
N THR A 263 -7.68 9.76 -23.63
CA THR A 263 -7.60 8.43 -24.25
C THR A 263 -7.27 7.33 -23.25
N TRP A 264 -6.38 7.57 -22.28
CA TRP A 264 -6.09 6.61 -21.20
C TRP A 264 -7.26 6.46 -20.22
N ASN A 265 -7.98 7.55 -19.95
CA ASN A 265 -9.19 7.51 -19.14
C ASN A 265 -10.34 6.76 -19.83
N ALA A 266 -10.39 6.71 -21.16
CA ALA A 266 -11.38 5.93 -21.91
C ALA A 266 -11.10 4.42 -21.86
N LEU A 267 -9.83 3.99 -21.89
CA LEU A 267 -9.44 2.57 -21.79
C LEU A 267 -9.69 1.98 -20.38
N ILE A 268 -9.56 2.81 -19.34
CA ILE A 268 -9.75 2.42 -17.92
C ILE A 268 -11.24 2.48 -17.49
N ARG A 269 -12.10 3.20 -18.23
CA ARG A 269 -13.55 3.32 -17.99
C ARG A 269 -14.40 2.33 -18.80
N GLY A 270 -13.86 1.17 -19.15
CA GLY A 270 -14.67 0.09 -19.74
C GLY A 270 -15.66 -0.47 -18.70
N GLN A 271 -16.86 -0.87 -19.16
CA GLN A 271 -17.87 -1.55 -18.32
C GLN A 271 -17.29 -2.75 -17.53
N ASP A 272 -16.27 -3.42 -18.08
CA ASP A 272 -15.56 -4.54 -17.48
C ASP A 272 -14.87 -4.22 -16.13
N ARG A 273 -14.91 -2.96 -15.69
CA ARG A 273 -14.38 -2.49 -14.40
C ARG A 273 -15.45 -1.84 -13.51
N GLU A 274 -16.72 -1.88 -13.86
CA GLU A 274 -17.77 -1.43 -12.95
C GLU A 274 -18.03 -2.49 -11.87
N ALA A 275 -18.27 -2.06 -10.63
CA ALA A 275 -18.42 -2.98 -9.50
C ALA A 275 -19.56 -4.01 -9.75
N GLY A 276 -20.63 -3.61 -10.42
CA GLY A 276 -21.77 -4.51 -10.72
C GLY A 276 -21.45 -5.51 -11.80
N HIS A 277 -20.69 -5.08 -12.80
CA HIS A 277 -20.18 -5.98 -13.83
C HIS A 277 -19.22 -7.02 -13.23
N LEU A 278 -18.31 -6.59 -12.34
CA LEU A 278 -17.41 -7.49 -11.62
C LEU A 278 -18.19 -8.47 -10.74
N MET A 279 -19.17 -7.98 -9.99
CA MET A 279 -20.00 -8.83 -9.15
C MET A 279 -20.74 -9.88 -9.97
N LYS A 280 -21.36 -9.48 -11.09
CA LYS A 280 -22.01 -10.40 -12.03
C LYS A 280 -21.02 -11.42 -12.62
N MET A 281 -19.82 -10.97 -12.98
CA MET A 281 -18.78 -11.80 -13.59
C MET A 281 -18.28 -12.89 -12.64
N TYR A 282 -18.07 -12.57 -11.36
CA TYR A 282 -17.51 -13.50 -10.38
C TYR A 282 -18.56 -14.26 -9.55
N LEU A 283 -19.71 -13.64 -9.28
CA LEU A 283 -20.74 -14.20 -8.38
C LEU A 283 -22.05 -14.58 -9.11
N GLY A 284 -22.20 -14.20 -10.38
CA GLY A 284 -23.37 -14.48 -11.20
C GLY A 284 -24.45 -13.39 -11.15
N GLU A 285 -25.38 -13.46 -12.10
CA GLU A 285 -26.52 -12.53 -12.23
C GLU A 285 -27.43 -12.51 -10.99
N GLU A 286 -27.64 -13.67 -10.37
CA GLU A 286 -28.48 -13.79 -9.19
C GLU A 286 -27.93 -12.99 -8.01
N ALA A 287 -26.61 -12.95 -7.85
CA ALA A 287 -25.97 -12.23 -6.76
C ALA A 287 -26.19 -10.71 -6.85
N VAL A 288 -26.37 -10.18 -8.07
CA VAL A 288 -26.70 -8.77 -8.31
C VAL A 288 -28.21 -8.53 -8.16
N ARG A 289 -29.06 -9.42 -8.70
CA ARG A 289 -30.53 -9.26 -8.64
C ARG A 289 -31.12 -9.49 -7.25
N ASN A 290 -30.49 -10.34 -6.46
CA ASN A 290 -30.90 -10.66 -5.11
C ASN A 290 -29.68 -10.70 -4.17
N PRO A 291 -29.18 -9.54 -3.71
CA PRO A 291 -28.01 -9.43 -2.83
C PRO A 291 -28.08 -10.25 -1.53
N GLY A 292 -29.27 -10.65 -1.11
CA GLY A 292 -29.53 -11.47 0.07
C GLY A 292 -29.52 -12.98 -0.18
N SER A 293 -29.44 -13.44 -1.43
CA SER A 293 -29.61 -14.86 -1.78
C SER A 293 -28.43 -15.74 -1.37
N ARG A 294 -27.22 -15.19 -1.39
CA ARG A 294 -25.97 -15.94 -1.26
C ARG A 294 -25.16 -15.49 -0.04
N LEU A 295 -24.78 -16.44 0.80
CA LEU A 295 -23.87 -16.23 1.92
C LEU A 295 -22.41 -16.27 1.46
N TYR A 296 -21.56 -15.50 2.15
CA TYR A 296 -20.11 -15.53 1.98
C TYR A 296 -19.49 -16.57 2.91
N GLU A 297 -19.10 -17.71 2.34
CA GLU A 297 -18.59 -18.88 3.09
C GLU A 297 -17.34 -19.46 2.41
N PRO A 298 -16.16 -18.81 2.54
CA PRO A 298 -14.90 -19.34 2.03
C PRO A 298 -14.52 -20.64 2.78
N LYS A 299 -13.99 -21.62 2.05
CA LYS A 299 -13.67 -22.97 2.56
C LYS A 299 -12.24 -23.05 3.09
N LEU A 300 -12.04 -22.60 4.32
CA LEU A 300 -10.70 -22.50 4.93
C LEU A 300 -10.50 -23.64 5.94
N GLY A 301 -9.52 -24.51 5.71
CA GLY A 301 -9.30 -25.67 6.59
C GLY A 301 -10.42 -26.71 6.49
N GLY A 302 -10.19 -27.92 7.00
CA GLY A 302 -11.05 -29.09 6.79
C GLY A 302 -12.41 -29.03 7.53
N ASP A 303 -13.34 -28.20 7.07
CA ASP A 303 -14.74 -28.11 7.55
C ASP A 303 -15.60 -29.35 7.22
N SER A 304 -15.00 -30.54 7.23
CA SER A 304 -15.67 -31.82 6.99
C SER A 304 -15.66 -32.75 8.22
N ILE A 305 -15.73 -32.21 9.45
CA ILE A 305 -16.03 -33.01 10.64
C ILE A 305 -17.19 -32.39 11.43
N HIS A 306 -18.36 -33.00 11.26
CA HIS A 306 -19.62 -32.72 11.94
C HIS A 306 -19.53 -32.58 13.47
N ARG A 307 -20.20 -31.56 14.03
CA ARG A 307 -21.15 -31.76 15.15
C ARG A 307 -22.36 -30.80 15.00
N PRO A 308 -23.61 -31.30 14.97
CA PRO A 308 -24.78 -30.44 15.15
C PRO A 308 -24.86 -30.04 16.64
N ARG A 309 -25.01 -28.74 16.93
CA ARG A 309 -25.38 -28.28 18.27
C ARG A 309 -26.89 -28.11 18.34
N ASP A 310 -27.49 -28.83 19.28
CA ASP A 310 -28.93 -28.91 19.52
C ASP A 310 -29.57 -27.57 19.89
N LEU A 311 -30.82 -27.43 19.44
CA LEU A 311 -31.79 -26.41 19.81
C LEU A 311 -32.30 -26.70 21.22
N ASN A 312 -31.77 -26.02 22.25
CA ASN A 312 -32.49 -25.65 23.48
C ASN A 312 -31.53 -24.99 24.47
N ASP A 313 -31.53 -23.66 24.57
CA ASP A 313 -31.65 -23.06 25.90
C ASP A 313 -32.17 -21.62 25.82
N ARG A 314 -33.22 -21.35 26.59
CA ARG A 314 -33.95 -20.08 26.64
C ARG A 314 -33.76 -19.47 28.03
N PHE A 315 -33.43 -18.18 28.04
CA PHE A 315 -33.50 -17.22 29.15
C PHE A 315 -32.55 -17.42 30.36
N SER A 316 -31.50 -16.60 30.42
CA SER A 316 -31.20 -15.82 31.64
C SER A 316 -30.30 -14.62 31.35
N THR A 317 -30.71 -13.48 31.88
CA THR A 317 -30.13 -12.13 31.73
C THR A 317 -29.06 -11.87 32.80
N ALA A 318 -27.85 -11.45 32.40
CA ALA A 318 -27.02 -10.38 32.97
C ALA A 318 -25.51 -10.64 32.77
N LYS A 319 -24.85 -9.68 32.11
CA LYS A 319 -23.39 -9.40 32.06
C LYS A 319 -22.43 -10.59 31.89
N SER A 320 -22.08 -10.89 30.64
CA SER A 320 -20.78 -11.44 30.27
C SER A 320 -20.51 -11.21 28.77
N HIS A 321 -19.24 -11.24 28.40
CA HIS A 321 -18.67 -11.18 27.04
C HIS A 321 -19.64 -11.63 25.93
N ASN A 322 -19.95 -10.73 25.00
CA ASN A 322 -20.83 -11.04 23.87
C ASN A 322 -20.08 -11.88 22.82
N GLU A 323 -20.18 -13.19 22.95
CA GLU A 323 -20.03 -14.12 21.83
C GLU A 323 -21.35 -14.23 21.04
N HIS A 324 -21.26 -13.89 19.75
CA HIS A 324 -21.86 -14.60 18.62
C HIS A 324 -23.39 -14.83 18.58
N SER A 325 -24.10 -13.80 18.08
CA SER A 325 -24.99 -14.01 16.93
C SER A 325 -24.25 -13.51 15.69
N GLN A 326 -23.35 -14.34 15.14
CA GLN A 326 -22.74 -14.06 13.84
C GLN A 326 -23.85 -14.15 12.78
N SER A 327 -24.48 -13.01 12.49
CA SER A 327 -25.25 -12.85 11.26
C SER A 327 -24.31 -13.23 10.11
N ARG A 328 -24.60 -14.34 9.43
CA ARG A 328 -23.78 -14.80 8.29
C ARG A 328 -23.77 -13.70 7.23
N GLU A 329 -22.58 -13.21 6.89
CA GLU A 329 -22.42 -12.14 5.92
C GLU A 329 -22.84 -12.62 4.51
N THR A 330 -23.53 -11.78 3.74
CA THR A 330 -23.86 -12.12 2.35
C THR A 330 -22.66 -11.88 1.43
N ALA A 331 -22.60 -12.61 0.33
CA ALA A 331 -21.57 -12.43 -0.69
C ALA A 331 -21.56 -11.00 -1.28
N PHE A 332 -22.72 -10.34 -1.33
CA PHE A 332 -22.83 -8.93 -1.68
C PHE A 332 -22.09 -8.03 -0.68
N CYS A 333 -22.35 -8.21 0.61
CA CYS A 333 -21.73 -7.41 1.66
C CYS A 333 -20.21 -7.60 1.67
N ALA A 334 -19.74 -8.85 1.60
CA ALA A 334 -18.33 -9.17 1.52
C ALA A 334 -17.67 -8.55 0.26
N PHE A 335 -18.35 -8.62 -0.90
CA PHE A 335 -17.88 -7.99 -2.13
C PHE A 335 -17.75 -6.48 -1.98
N LEU A 336 -18.80 -5.80 -1.51
CA LEU A 336 -18.81 -4.35 -1.32
C LEU A 336 -17.67 -3.90 -0.40
N ARG A 337 -17.52 -4.58 0.74
CA ARG A 337 -16.46 -4.34 1.72
C ARG A 337 -15.07 -4.55 1.13
N THR A 338 -14.89 -5.63 0.36
CA THR A 338 -13.65 -5.93 -0.37
C THR A 338 -13.28 -4.79 -1.32
N ILE A 339 -14.25 -4.36 -2.14
CA ILE A 339 -14.07 -3.31 -3.15
C ILE A 339 -13.68 -1.96 -2.51
N LEU A 340 -14.21 -1.68 -1.31
CA LEU A 340 -13.91 -0.50 -0.51
C LEU A 340 -12.69 -0.70 0.41
N ARG A 341 -12.10 -1.91 0.43
CA ARG A 341 -11.05 -2.36 1.37
C ARG A 341 -11.41 -2.19 2.84
N ASP A 342 -12.71 -2.17 3.16
CA ASP A 342 -13.23 -1.83 4.49
C ASP A 342 -12.69 -0.49 5.02
N CYS A 343 -12.51 0.48 4.13
CA CYS A 343 -12.00 1.79 4.51
C CYS A 343 -12.85 2.94 3.98
N THR A 344 -12.73 4.09 4.66
CA THR A 344 -13.24 5.36 4.16
C THR A 344 -12.53 5.76 2.87
N HIS A 345 -13.22 6.61 2.11
CA HIS A 345 -12.76 7.16 0.89
C HIS A 345 -11.59 8.15 1.11
N PRO A 346 -10.56 8.13 0.24
CA PRO A 346 -9.45 9.09 0.33
C PRO A 346 -9.88 10.58 0.27
N PRO A 347 -9.04 11.54 0.70
CA PRO A 347 -7.62 11.40 1.07
C PRO A 347 -7.38 10.95 2.52
N ARG A 348 -8.38 11.06 3.41
CA ARG A 348 -8.29 10.59 4.79
C ARG A 348 -8.94 9.21 4.92
N ILE A 349 -8.11 8.21 5.14
CA ILE A 349 -8.48 6.80 5.07
C ILE A 349 -8.35 6.19 6.45
N ARG A 350 -9.41 5.52 6.90
CA ARG A 350 -9.44 4.70 8.10
C ARG A 350 -10.38 3.52 7.93
N ARG A 351 -10.37 2.57 8.86
CA ARG A 351 -11.33 1.47 8.91
C ARG A 351 -12.76 1.99 9.01
N LEU A 352 -13.69 1.35 8.31
CA LEU A 352 -15.11 1.61 8.44
C LEU A 352 -15.62 1.08 9.79
N ARG A 353 -16.52 1.84 10.42
CA ARG A 353 -17.24 1.41 11.64
C ARG A 353 -18.40 0.49 11.27
N ASP A 354 -18.84 -0.36 12.20
CA ASP A 354 -19.98 -1.27 11.96
C ASP A 354 -21.26 -0.55 11.52
N SER A 355 -21.54 0.62 12.09
CA SER A 355 -22.68 1.46 11.71
C SER A 355 -22.54 2.02 10.28
N GLU A 356 -21.33 2.33 9.85
CA GLU A 356 -21.02 2.78 8.49
C GLU A 356 -21.18 1.61 7.50
N ILE A 357 -20.67 0.42 7.86
CA ILE A 357 -20.83 -0.78 7.05
C ILE A 357 -22.32 -1.10 6.86
N ALA A 358 -23.12 -1.13 7.94
CA ALA A 358 -24.56 -1.38 7.86
C ALA A 358 -25.28 -0.32 6.99
N SER A 359 -24.92 0.96 7.14
CA SER A 359 -25.46 2.05 6.32
C SER A 359 -25.11 1.88 4.84
N LEU A 360 -23.85 1.55 4.52
CA LEU A 360 -23.40 1.34 3.14
C LEU A 360 -24.08 0.15 2.47
N GLN A 361 -24.36 -0.91 3.24
CA GLN A 361 -25.10 -2.06 2.74
C GLN A 361 -26.52 -1.66 2.30
N VAL A 362 -27.21 -0.83 3.06
CA VAL A 362 -28.55 -0.33 2.68
C VAL A 362 -28.46 0.57 1.45
N HIS A 363 -27.60 1.59 1.49
CA HIS A 363 -27.51 2.59 0.43
C HIS A 363 -27.10 2.03 -0.93
N ASN A 364 -26.19 1.05 -0.94
CA ASN A 364 -25.72 0.42 -2.18
C ASN A 364 -26.62 -0.73 -2.64
N ARG A 365 -27.48 -1.28 -1.78
CA ARG A 365 -28.51 -2.25 -2.14
C ARG A 365 -29.70 -1.56 -2.82
N ASP A 366 -30.17 -0.43 -2.31
CA ASP A 366 -31.37 0.23 -2.87
C ASP A 366 -31.13 0.77 -4.30
N TYR A 367 -29.87 1.03 -4.65
CA TYR A 367 -29.44 1.38 -6.01
C TYR A 367 -29.58 0.24 -7.03
N ASP A 368 -29.81 -1.01 -6.59
CA ASP A 368 -30.03 -2.18 -7.47
C ASP A 368 -31.30 -2.03 -8.34
N SER A 369 -32.27 -1.23 -7.90
CA SER A 369 -33.52 -1.00 -8.63
C SER A 369 -33.36 -0.20 -9.93
N GLN A 370 -32.21 0.47 -10.13
CA GLN A 370 -31.90 1.27 -11.34
C GLN A 370 -30.67 0.76 -12.11
N GLY A 371 -30.17 -0.42 -11.76
CA GLY A 371 -28.96 -0.98 -12.34
C GLY A 371 -27.73 -0.43 -11.63
N PHE A 372 -26.88 -1.33 -11.15
CA PHE A 372 -25.61 -1.10 -10.47
C PHE A 372 -24.53 -0.42 -11.36
N ILE A 373 -24.96 0.31 -12.39
CA ILE A 373 -24.19 0.85 -13.52
C ILE A 373 -23.62 2.23 -13.17
N GLU A 374 -24.26 2.95 -12.23
CA GLU A 374 -23.82 4.30 -11.88
C GLU A 374 -22.84 4.35 -10.73
N GLY A 375 -22.27 3.25 -10.20
CA GLY A 375 -21.18 3.16 -9.18
C GLY A 375 -21.60 3.07 -7.70
N LEU A 376 -20.62 3.06 -6.78
CA LEU A 376 -20.85 2.78 -5.34
C LEU A 376 -20.81 4.05 -4.49
N LYS A 377 -21.48 4.05 -3.34
CA LYS A 377 -21.30 5.07 -2.30
C LYS A 377 -20.32 4.59 -1.23
N ASN A 378 -19.50 5.50 -0.71
CA ASN A 378 -18.63 5.28 0.45
C ASN A 378 -18.53 6.55 1.31
N TYR A 379 -18.16 6.40 2.58
CA TYR A 379 -17.92 7.52 3.47
C TYR A 379 -16.62 8.25 3.12
N LYS A 380 -16.67 9.58 3.06
CA LYS A 380 -15.51 10.44 2.99
C LYS A 380 -15.46 11.29 4.25
N ILE A 381 -14.28 11.37 4.87
CA ILE A 381 -14.06 12.30 5.98
C ILE A 381 -14.06 13.71 5.40
N ARG A 382 -14.88 14.60 5.98
CA ARG A 382 -15.00 15.97 5.50
C ARG A 382 -13.65 16.67 5.67
N ASP A 383 -13.15 17.22 4.58
CA ASP A 383 -11.94 18.03 4.57
C ASP A 383 -12.37 19.49 4.46
N ASN A 384 -12.48 20.18 5.59
CA ASN A 384 -12.96 21.55 5.65
C ASN A 384 -11.76 22.49 5.62
N TRP A 385 -11.19 22.73 4.43
CA TRP A 385 -9.96 23.50 4.22
C TRP A 385 -9.95 24.92 4.84
N ARG A 386 -11.14 25.51 5.10
CA ARG A 386 -11.27 26.82 5.77
C ARG A 386 -11.05 26.76 7.29
N LEU A 387 -11.20 25.59 7.89
CA LEU A 387 -11.09 25.35 9.34
C LEU A 387 -9.96 24.39 9.68
N SER A 388 -9.62 23.48 8.75
CA SER A 388 -8.52 22.53 8.84
C SER A 388 -7.47 22.95 7.81
N ARG A 389 -6.41 23.61 8.29
CA ARG A 389 -5.15 23.84 7.56
C ARG A 389 -4.33 22.55 7.45
N SER A 390 -4.99 21.39 7.45
CA SER A 390 -4.35 20.08 7.47
C SER A 390 -4.92 19.18 6.39
N ALA A 391 -4.47 19.43 5.16
CA ALA A 391 -4.85 18.54 4.06
C ALA A 391 -4.35 17.09 4.27
N PHE A 392 -3.40 16.85 5.20
CA PHE A 392 -2.68 15.56 5.32
C PHE A 392 -2.29 15.12 6.76
N SER A 393 -2.77 15.78 7.82
CA SER A 393 -2.46 15.33 9.20
C SER A 393 -3.33 14.15 9.64
N HIS A 394 -2.72 13.22 10.38
CA HIS A 394 -3.44 12.24 11.18
C HIS A 394 -3.75 12.89 12.53
N ASP A 395 -4.81 13.69 12.59
CA ASP A 395 -5.28 14.25 13.87
C ASP A 395 -6.53 13.49 14.30
N LEU A 396 -6.39 12.66 15.34
CA LEU A 396 -7.43 11.75 15.83
C LEU A 396 -8.55 12.47 16.58
N GLU A 397 -8.34 13.74 16.97
CA GLU A 397 -9.24 14.43 17.91
C GLU A 397 -10.42 15.17 17.24
N THR A 398 -10.53 15.18 15.91
CA THR A 398 -11.55 15.98 15.17
C THR A 398 -12.46 15.18 14.22
N GLU A 399 -12.52 13.84 14.34
CA GLU A 399 -13.12 12.93 13.35
C GLU A 399 -14.67 12.82 13.29
N ASP A 400 -15.45 13.78 13.79
CA ASP A 400 -16.91 13.58 13.90
C ASP A 400 -17.77 14.08 12.72
N GLU A 401 -17.19 14.69 11.68
CA GLU A 401 -17.96 15.11 10.50
C GLU A 401 -17.68 14.23 9.26
N MET A 402 -18.46 13.17 9.10
CA MET A 402 -18.42 12.30 7.92
C MET A 402 -19.61 12.47 7.01
N GLN A 403 -19.38 12.31 5.70
CA GLN A 403 -20.44 12.37 4.71
C GLN A 403 -20.33 11.24 3.70
N LEU A 404 -21.47 10.75 3.24
CA LEU A 404 -21.53 9.74 2.18
C LEU A 404 -21.23 10.41 0.83
N SER A 405 -20.35 9.79 0.05
CA SER A 405 -19.88 10.29 -1.24
C SER A 405 -19.95 9.21 -2.31
N TYR A 406 -20.07 9.64 -3.56
CA TYR A 406 -20.08 8.75 -4.70
C TYR A 406 -18.64 8.34 -5.10
N VAL A 407 -18.46 7.04 -5.35
CA VAL A 407 -17.18 6.37 -5.62
C VAL A 407 -17.34 5.49 -6.86
N GLY A 408 -16.83 5.96 -7.99
CA GLY A 408 -16.62 5.08 -9.14
C GLY A 408 -15.51 4.07 -8.82
N TYR A 409 -15.68 2.80 -9.18
CA TYR A 409 -14.62 1.78 -9.00
C TYR A 409 -13.37 2.12 -9.83
N ALA A 410 -13.58 2.57 -11.07
CA ALA A 410 -12.51 2.86 -12.03
C ALA A 410 -11.57 4.02 -11.63
N PRO A 411 -11.93 5.01 -10.80
CA PRO A 411 -10.96 5.96 -10.25
C PRO A 411 -10.05 5.44 -9.13
N TYR A 412 -10.57 4.64 -8.19
CA TYR A 412 -9.90 4.35 -6.91
C TYR A 412 -9.31 2.94 -6.80
N ASN A 413 -9.66 2.07 -7.74
CA ASN A 413 -9.13 0.71 -7.88
C ASN A 413 -8.44 0.52 -9.24
N ARG A 414 -7.95 1.60 -9.87
CA ARG A 414 -7.32 1.57 -11.21
C ARG A 414 -6.28 0.48 -11.37
N ASP A 415 -5.52 0.30 -10.30
CA ASP A 415 -4.32 -0.52 -10.24
C ASP A 415 -4.55 -1.81 -9.46
N LEU A 416 -5.81 -2.16 -9.18
CA LEU A 416 -6.22 -3.38 -8.50
C LEU A 416 -7.25 -4.14 -9.34
N ILE A 417 -7.22 -5.47 -9.20
CA ILE A 417 -8.19 -6.39 -9.79
C ILE A 417 -8.85 -7.18 -8.67
N PHE A 418 -10.15 -7.42 -8.82
CA PHE A 418 -10.90 -8.31 -7.94
C PHE A 418 -10.73 -9.75 -8.44
N THR A 419 -10.47 -10.66 -7.53
CA THR A 419 -10.49 -12.10 -7.79
C THR A 419 -10.80 -12.82 -6.48
N MET A 420 -10.74 -14.14 -6.48
CA MET A 420 -10.88 -14.95 -5.29
C MET A 420 -9.85 -16.07 -5.29
N THR A 421 -9.54 -16.58 -4.12
CA THR A 421 -8.77 -17.82 -4.02
C THR A 421 -9.57 -19.03 -4.53
N ASP A 422 -8.89 -20.13 -4.78
CA ASP A 422 -9.46 -21.46 -5.03
C ASP A 422 -10.47 -21.91 -3.96
N ASN A 423 -10.30 -21.45 -2.73
CA ASN A 423 -11.22 -21.70 -1.63
C ASN A 423 -12.21 -20.55 -1.35
N GLY A 424 -12.29 -19.54 -2.20
CA GLY A 424 -13.36 -18.54 -2.18
C GLY A 424 -13.14 -17.30 -1.31
N VAL A 425 -11.92 -17.08 -0.79
CA VAL A 425 -11.55 -15.81 -0.14
C VAL A 425 -11.49 -14.70 -1.17
N PHE A 426 -12.24 -13.62 -0.98
CA PHE A 426 -12.23 -12.49 -1.89
C PHE A 426 -10.94 -11.66 -1.76
N LEU A 427 -10.39 -11.26 -2.90
CA LEU A 427 -9.11 -10.57 -2.99
C LEU A 427 -9.23 -9.28 -3.82
N LEU A 428 -8.45 -8.27 -3.43
CA LEU A 428 -7.94 -7.27 -4.36
C LEU A 428 -6.43 -7.44 -4.51
N VAL A 429 -5.97 -7.66 -5.74
CA VAL A 429 -4.56 -7.90 -6.07
C VAL A 429 -4.13 -6.99 -7.21
N ARG A 430 -2.83 -6.93 -7.51
CA ARG A 430 -2.32 -6.19 -8.67
C ARG A 430 -2.52 -6.97 -9.98
N PRO A 431 -2.53 -6.29 -11.14
CA PRO A 431 -2.66 -6.95 -12.46
C PRO A 431 -1.59 -8.01 -12.78
N HIS A 432 -0.46 -7.99 -12.08
CA HIS A 432 0.66 -8.92 -12.24
C HIS A 432 0.44 -10.27 -11.57
N ALA A 433 -0.50 -10.34 -10.62
CA ALA A 433 -0.94 -11.60 -10.03
C ALA A 433 -1.56 -12.49 -11.12
N GLN A 434 -1.33 -13.80 -11.02
CA GLN A 434 -1.86 -14.79 -11.94
C GLN A 434 -2.49 -15.96 -11.20
N GLN A 435 -3.35 -16.69 -11.90
CA GLN A 435 -3.92 -17.93 -11.38
C GLN A 435 -2.80 -18.88 -10.92
N GLY A 436 -2.96 -19.45 -9.73
CA GLY A 436 -1.98 -20.35 -9.12
C GLY A 436 -0.92 -19.65 -8.26
N ASP A 437 -0.81 -18.31 -8.29
CA ASP A 437 -0.01 -17.59 -7.29
C ASP A 437 -0.56 -17.87 -5.88
N VAL A 438 0.30 -17.92 -4.88
CA VAL A 438 -0.03 -18.28 -3.50
C VAL A 438 -0.36 -17.03 -2.70
N VAL A 439 -1.45 -17.06 -1.94
CA VAL A 439 -1.83 -15.98 -1.02
C VAL A 439 -1.35 -16.33 0.39
N VAL A 440 -0.50 -15.48 0.97
CA VAL A 440 0.12 -15.72 2.27
C VAL A 440 -0.02 -14.49 3.17
N VAL A 441 -0.34 -14.71 4.44
CA VAL A 441 -0.21 -13.71 5.49
C VAL A 441 1.06 -14.00 6.27
N VAL A 442 2.02 -13.08 6.25
CA VAL A 442 3.36 -13.27 6.84
C VAL A 442 3.45 -12.48 8.15
N ASP A 443 4.15 -13.01 9.14
CA ASP A 443 4.41 -12.31 10.40
C ASP A 443 5.13 -10.98 10.14
N GLY A 444 4.73 -9.93 10.84
CA GLY A 444 5.22 -8.56 10.64
C GLY A 444 4.67 -7.86 9.39
N ALA A 445 3.91 -8.55 8.52
CA ALA A 445 3.27 -7.92 7.37
C ALA A 445 1.94 -7.27 7.73
N LYS A 446 1.74 -6.02 7.31
CA LYS A 446 0.48 -5.29 7.53
C LYS A 446 -0.66 -5.77 6.64
N VAL A 447 -0.33 -6.41 5.51
CA VAL A 447 -1.28 -6.88 4.51
C VAL A 447 -0.87 -8.26 3.97
N PRO A 448 -1.80 -9.08 3.46
CA PRO A 448 -1.47 -10.30 2.73
C PRO A 448 -0.56 -10.04 1.54
N MET A 449 0.23 -11.05 1.17
CA MET A 449 1.16 -11.04 0.05
C MET A 449 0.81 -12.12 -0.98
N ILE A 450 1.01 -11.78 -2.25
CA ILE A 450 0.91 -12.70 -3.37
C ILE A 450 2.33 -13.18 -3.72
N LEU A 451 2.53 -14.48 -3.69
CA LEU A 451 3.82 -15.13 -3.91
C LEU A 451 3.75 -16.07 -5.12
N ARG A 452 4.79 -16.06 -5.96
CA ARG A 452 4.92 -16.95 -7.11
C ARG A 452 6.06 -17.93 -6.90
N LYS A 453 5.82 -19.21 -7.14
CA LYS A 453 6.88 -20.23 -7.02
C LYS A 453 8.04 -19.88 -7.97
N ALA A 454 9.26 -19.86 -7.44
CA ALA A 454 10.46 -19.67 -8.23
C ALA A 454 10.90 -20.99 -8.86
N GLU A 455 11.21 -20.97 -10.16
CA GLU A 455 11.98 -22.03 -10.79
C GLU A 455 13.46 -21.80 -10.43
N LEU A 456 13.96 -22.60 -9.47
CA LEU A 456 15.39 -22.63 -9.13
C LEU A 456 16.11 -23.61 -10.07
N ASN A 457 17.41 -23.41 -10.28
CA ASN A 457 18.21 -24.32 -11.07
C ASN A 457 18.15 -25.73 -10.46
N PRO A 458 17.96 -26.80 -11.26
CA PRO A 458 17.85 -28.18 -10.76
C PRO A 458 19.11 -28.71 -10.07
N HIS A 459 20.22 -27.95 -10.06
CA HIS A 459 21.45 -28.27 -9.34
C HIS A 459 21.52 -27.68 -7.92
N GLU A 460 20.59 -26.79 -7.56
CA GLU A 460 20.42 -26.28 -6.21
C GLU A 460 19.28 -27.06 -5.54
N GLU A 461 19.61 -28.21 -4.94
CA GLU A 461 18.65 -28.99 -4.14
C GLU A 461 18.30 -28.25 -2.84
N PHE A 462 17.52 -27.18 -2.94
CA PHE A 462 16.65 -26.80 -1.84
C PHE A 462 15.44 -27.73 -1.92
N GLY A 463 15.35 -28.72 -1.03
CA GLY A 463 14.17 -29.60 -0.89
C GLY A 463 12.90 -28.85 -0.42
N THR A 464 12.83 -27.54 -0.61
CA THR A 464 11.82 -26.63 -0.07
C THR A 464 11.38 -25.65 -1.14
N ASN A 465 10.08 -25.37 -1.22
CA ASN A 465 9.56 -24.42 -2.21
C ASN A 465 10.03 -23.00 -1.86
N VAL A 466 10.62 -22.33 -2.85
CA VAL A 466 11.05 -20.93 -2.75
C VAL A 466 10.16 -20.08 -3.65
N PHE A 467 9.89 -18.85 -3.23
CA PHE A 467 8.92 -17.96 -3.87
C PHE A 467 9.50 -16.58 -4.18
N ARG A 468 8.97 -15.93 -5.20
CA ARG A 468 9.16 -14.50 -5.46
C ARG A 468 7.92 -13.73 -5.04
N ILE A 469 8.11 -12.56 -4.45
CA ILE A 469 7.01 -11.63 -4.15
C ILE A 469 6.48 -11.06 -5.47
N VAL A 470 5.16 -11.17 -5.65
CA VAL A 470 4.46 -10.60 -6.80
C VAL A 470 3.92 -9.21 -6.45
N CYS A 471 3.12 -9.13 -5.38
CA CYS A 471 2.55 -7.88 -4.89
C CYS A 471 1.95 -8.04 -3.49
N SER A 472 1.61 -6.92 -2.86
CA SER A 472 0.67 -6.90 -1.73
C SER A 472 -0.78 -7.10 -2.19
N ALA A 473 -1.65 -7.52 -1.28
CA ALA A 473 -3.06 -7.77 -1.55
C ALA A 473 -3.95 -7.35 -0.37
N TYR A 474 -5.23 -7.18 -0.66
CA TYR A 474 -6.29 -7.19 0.36
C TYR A 474 -6.97 -8.55 0.30
N ALA A 475 -7.19 -9.19 1.45
CA ALA A 475 -7.96 -10.44 1.57
C ALA A 475 -9.09 -10.25 2.59
N HIS A 476 -10.33 -10.43 2.14
CA HIS A 476 -11.50 -10.16 2.98
C HIS A 476 -11.55 -11.10 4.19
N GLY A 477 -11.58 -10.51 5.39
CA GLY A 477 -11.58 -11.21 6.68
C GLY A 477 -10.20 -11.71 7.14
N PHE A 478 -9.11 -11.15 6.58
CA PHE A 478 -7.71 -11.46 6.92
C PHE A 478 -6.83 -10.22 6.94
N MET A 479 -7.35 -9.09 7.44
CA MET A 479 -6.65 -7.81 7.46
C MET A 479 -6.29 -7.33 8.88
N ASP A 480 -6.76 -8.03 9.91
CA ASP A 480 -6.69 -7.65 11.32
C ASP A 480 -6.30 -8.86 12.21
N GLY A 481 -5.28 -9.62 11.81
CA GLY A 481 -4.69 -10.71 12.60
C GLY A 481 -5.44 -12.04 12.56
N GLU A 482 -6.52 -12.15 11.78
CA GLU A 482 -7.39 -13.34 11.78
C GLU A 482 -6.66 -14.60 11.29
N ALA A 483 -5.60 -14.45 10.49
CA ALA A 483 -4.78 -15.58 10.06
C ALA A 483 -4.04 -16.22 11.24
N GLU A 484 -3.52 -15.41 12.17
CA GLU A 484 -2.84 -15.90 13.36
C GLU A 484 -3.82 -16.58 14.31
N VAL A 485 -4.96 -15.94 14.57
CA VAL A 485 -6.01 -16.51 15.42
C VAL A 485 -6.45 -17.89 14.91
N ARG A 486 -6.64 -18.03 13.60
CA ARG A 486 -7.03 -19.33 13.02
C ARG A 486 -5.89 -20.35 13.00
N ALA A 487 -4.63 -19.91 13.01
CA ALA A 487 -3.49 -20.81 13.15
C ALA A 487 -3.38 -21.34 14.58
N ASP A 488 -3.60 -20.49 15.58
CA ASP A 488 -3.65 -20.87 17.00
C ASP A 488 -4.81 -21.84 17.29
N GLU A 489 -5.93 -21.69 16.59
CA GLU A 489 -7.07 -22.61 16.63
C GLU A 489 -6.87 -23.90 15.82
N GLU A 490 -5.68 -24.13 15.24
CA GLU A 490 -5.35 -25.28 14.36
C GLU A 490 -6.24 -25.40 13.10
N ARG A 491 -6.94 -24.31 12.72
CA ARG A 491 -7.78 -24.25 11.52
C ARG A 491 -6.99 -23.93 10.26
N LEU A 492 -5.88 -23.21 10.41
CA LEU A 492 -4.91 -22.92 9.34
C LEU A 492 -3.51 -23.34 9.77
N LEU A 493 -2.66 -23.70 8.81
CA LEU A 493 -1.28 -24.09 9.10
C LEU A 493 -0.33 -22.90 8.96
N LYS A 494 0.38 -22.58 10.04
CA LYS A 494 1.54 -21.68 10.04
C LYS A 494 2.80 -22.45 9.66
N GLN A 495 3.59 -21.92 8.73
CA GLN A 495 4.75 -22.60 8.15
C GLN A 495 5.85 -21.60 7.77
N ASP A 496 7.04 -22.13 7.49
CA ASP A 496 8.14 -21.35 6.93
C ASP A 496 7.85 -20.98 5.46
N ILE A 497 8.16 -19.74 5.12
CA ILE A 497 8.00 -19.13 3.80
C ILE A 497 9.37 -18.62 3.37
N PHE A 498 9.90 -19.18 2.28
CA PHE A 498 11.21 -18.84 1.75
C PHE A 498 11.05 -17.94 0.52
N ILE A 499 11.59 -16.73 0.60
CA ILE A 499 11.47 -15.71 -0.44
C ILE A 499 12.82 -15.44 -1.07
N VAL A 500 12.92 -15.59 -2.39
CA VAL A 500 14.09 -15.25 -3.22
C VAL A 500 13.82 -14.05 -4.09
#